data_AF-A0A3L7J1M6-F1
#
_entry.id   AF-A0A3L7J1M6-F1
#
_cell.length_a   1.000
_cell.length_b   1.000
_cell.length_c   1.000
_cell.angle_alpha   90.00
_cell.angle_beta   90.00
_cell.angle_gamma   90.00
#
_symmetry.space_group_name_H-M   'P 1'
#
loop_
_entity.id
_entity.type
_entity.pdbx_description
1 polymer ?
#
loop_
_entity_poly.entity_id
_entity_poly.type
_entity_poly.pdbx_seq_one_letter_code
_entity_poly.pdbx_strand_id
1 'polypeptide(L)'
;MACVAIAATFVSALTGCSVVDTVIWGPDGSRVIDTTERVIRAAATGDEDTLTCGDAEPKFGKSQDWTGLSAGEPERFHAEYWEDQEPLDPAWNINLEVGPEGVAIGEVFPSDVFYRETGDGLCVVDIVWATVVG
;
A
#
# COMPACT_ATOMS: atom_id res chain seq x y z
N MET A 1 6.87 43.80 -31.85
CA MET A 1 6.43 43.34 -30.51
C MET A 1 5.59 42.09 -30.74
N ALA A 2 6.24 40.93 -30.76
CA ALA A 2 5.59 39.65 -31.00
C ALA A 2 5.34 39.00 -29.63
N CYS A 3 4.08 38.87 -29.25
CA CYS A 3 3.70 38.16 -28.03
C CYS A 3 3.72 36.67 -28.36
N VAL A 4 4.81 35.99 -27.96
CA VAL A 4 4.90 34.53 -28.05
C VAL A 4 3.89 33.96 -27.06
N ALA A 5 2.83 33.34 -27.58
CA ALA A 5 1.92 32.56 -26.78
C ALA A 5 2.66 31.29 -26.31
N ILE A 6 3.06 31.27 -25.03
CA ILE A 6 3.52 30.04 -24.39
C ILE A 6 2.26 29.20 -24.17
N ALA A 7 2.05 28.21 -25.03
CA ALA A 7 1.09 27.16 -24.79
C ALA A 7 1.56 26.35 -23.58
N ALA A 8 0.95 26.60 -22.42
CA ALA A 8 1.11 25.75 -21.25
C ALA A 8 0.38 24.43 -21.52
N THR A 9 1.13 23.43 -21.99
CA THR A 9 0.66 22.05 -22.09
C THR A 9 0.46 21.54 -20.65
N PHE A 10 -0.77 21.53 -20.17
CA PHE A 10 -1.12 20.89 -18.90
C PHE A 10 -0.89 19.39 -19.07
N VAL A 11 0.20 18.89 -18.49
CA VAL A 11 0.39 17.44 -18.31
C VAL A 11 -0.52 17.04 -17.16
N SER A 12 -1.69 16.51 -17.47
CA SER A 12 -2.59 15.87 -16.50
C SER A 12 -1.99 14.55 -16.03
N ALA A 13 -0.91 14.59 -15.25
CA ALA A 13 -0.30 13.40 -14.68
C ALA A 13 -1.04 13.04 -13.38
N LEU A 14 -1.87 11.99 -13.41
CA LEU A 14 -2.26 11.07 -12.31
C LEU A 14 -2.63 11.62 -10.91
N THR A 15 -2.71 12.92 -10.69
CA THR A 15 -3.00 13.56 -9.39
C THR A 15 -4.44 13.38 -8.93
N GLY A 16 -5.32 12.78 -9.75
CA GLY A 16 -6.73 12.58 -9.40
C GLY A 16 -6.92 11.70 -8.17
N CYS A 17 -6.25 10.55 -8.10
CA CYS A 17 -6.41 9.62 -6.98
C CYS A 17 -5.77 10.20 -5.71
N SER A 18 -4.50 10.64 -5.79
CA SER A 18 -3.82 11.16 -4.59
C SER A 18 -4.43 12.44 -4.01
N VAL A 19 -5.06 13.29 -4.84
CA VAL A 19 -5.80 14.47 -4.32
C VAL A 19 -7.07 14.05 -3.59
N VAL A 20 -7.81 13.05 -4.09
CA VAL A 20 -8.99 12.53 -3.40
C VAL A 20 -8.58 11.86 -2.08
N ASP A 21 -7.53 11.03 -2.11
CA ASP A 21 -7.04 10.33 -0.92
C ASP A 21 -6.52 11.31 0.12
N THR A 22 -5.83 12.38 -0.29
CA THR A 22 -5.39 13.44 0.63
C THR A 22 -6.58 14.14 1.30
N VAL A 23 -7.70 14.32 0.59
CA VAL A 23 -8.91 14.96 1.16
C VAL A 23 -9.61 14.03 2.17
N ILE A 24 -9.69 12.73 1.88
CA ILE A 24 -10.40 11.77 2.72
C ILE A 24 -9.54 11.35 3.93
N TRP A 25 -8.28 10.98 3.68
CA TRP A 25 -7.39 10.35 4.66
C TRP A 25 -6.32 11.29 5.22
N GLY A 26 -6.27 12.53 4.73
CA GLY A 26 -5.19 13.45 5.05
C GLY A 26 -3.86 13.08 4.37
N PRO A 27 -2.82 13.93 4.52
CA PRO A 27 -1.54 13.73 3.86
C PRO A 27 -0.78 12.48 4.35
N ASP A 28 -0.94 12.10 5.63
CA ASP A 28 -0.29 10.90 6.14
C ASP A 28 -0.97 9.62 5.64
N GLY A 29 -2.29 9.54 5.70
CA GLY A 29 -3.03 8.38 5.16
C GLY A 29 -2.84 8.24 3.65
N SER A 30 -2.87 9.34 2.90
CA SER A 30 -2.54 9.33 1.48
C SER A 30 -1.13 8.82 1.19
N ARG A 31 -0.15 9.12 2.06
CA ARG A 31 1.21 8.56 1.93
C ARG A 31 1.24 7.05 2.15
N VAL A 32 0.43 6.51 3.06
CA VAL A 32 0.30 5.07 3.28
C VAL A 32 -0.30 4.39 2.04
N ILE A 33 -1.39 4.93 1.50
CA ILE A 33 -2.02 4.44 0.25
C ILE A 33 -1.01 4.43 -0.90
N ASP A 34 -0.34 5.56 -1.17
CA ASP A 34 0.66 5.67 -2.23
C ASP A 34 1.84 4.70 -2.06
N THR A 35 2.23 4.43 -0.81
CA THR A 35 3.29 3.47 -0.49
C THR A 35 2.81 2.05 -0.73
N THR A 36 1.58 1.73 -0.36
CA THR A 36 0.98 0.42 -0.54
C THR A 36 0.84 0.08 -2.02
N GLU A 37 0.43 1.04 -2.85
CA GLU A 37 0.43 0.91 -4.31
C GLU A 37 1.82 0.67 -4.90
N ARG A 38 2.89 1.15 -4.24
CA ARG A 38 4.28 0.80 -4.63
C ARG A 38 4.62 -0.62 -4.19
N VAL A 39 4.24 -1.02 -2.98
CA VAL A 39 4.46 -2.37 -2.45
C VAL A 39 3.79 -3.41 -3.34
N ILE A 40 2.52 -3.22 -3.70
CA ILE A 40 1.77 -4.13 -4.59
C ILE A 40 2.50 -4.32 -5.92
N ARG A 41 2.92 -3.22 -6.55
CA ARG A 41 3.67 -3.28 -7.82
C ARG A 41 5.02 -3.96 -7.69
N ALA A 42 5.75 -3.69 -6.61
CA ALA A 42 7.07 -4.28 -6.38
C ALA A 42 6.96 -5.78 -6.11
N ALA A 43 6.02 -6.21 -5.27
CA ALA A 43 5.79 -7.61 -4.98
C ALA A 43 5.32 -8.39 -6.23
N ALA A 44 4.50 -7.77 -7.08
CA ALA A 44 4.10 -8.33 -8.36
C ALA A 44 5.26 -8.50 -9.36
N THR A 45 6.41 -7.82 -9.16
CA THR A 45 7.61 -7.95 -10.01
C THR A 45 8.80 -8.63 -9.31
N GLY A 46 8.72 -8.89 -8.00
CA GLY A 46 9.81 -9.46 -7.20
C GLY A 46 10.85 -8.43 -6.75
N ASP A 47 10.48 -7.15 -6.67
CA ASP A 47 11.35 -6.02 -6.31
C ASP A 47 11.04 -5.44 -4.91
N GLU A 48 10.31 -6.18 -4.07
CA GLU A 48 9.81 -5.74 -2.77
C GLU A 48 10.91 -5.43 -1.72
N ASP A 49 12.10 -6.01 -1.85
CA ASP A 49 13.20 -5.88 -0.88
C ASP A 49 13.56 -4.42 -0.58
N THR A 50 13.36 -3.53 -1.56
CA THR A 50 13.65 -2.09 -1.43
C THR A 50 12.68 -1.34 -0.52
N LEU A 51 11.55 -1.96 -0.16
CA LEU A 51 10.48 -1.39 0.66
C LEU A 51 10.38 -2.06 2.04
N THR A 52 11.13 -3.12 2.28
CA THR A 52 11.16 -3.86 3.54
C THR A 52 12.03 -3.16 4.58
N CYS A 53 11.60 -3.11 5.84
CA CYS A 53 12.44 -2.62 6.91
C CYS A 53 13.66 -3.54 7.08
N GLY A 54 14.86 -2.98 7.27
CA GLY A 54 16.11 -3.76 7.24
C GLY A 54 16.23 -4.86 8.31
N ASP A 55 15.43 -4.80 9.36
CA ASP A 55 15.33 -5.78 10.45
C ASP A 55 14.09 -6.70 10.36
N ALA A 56 13.24 -6.51 9.35
CA ALA A 56 12.01 -7.26 9.17
C ALA A 56 12.14 -8.33 8.07
N GLU A 57 11.34 -9.39 8.17
CA GLU A 57 11.27 -10.46 7.16
C GLU A 57 9.82 -10.83 6.79
N PRO A 58 9.02 -9.85 6.30
CA PRO A 58 7.64 -10.06 5.89
C PRO A 58 7.53 -11.15 4.81
N LYS A 59 6.44 -11.91 4.84
CA LYS A 59 6.20 -12.98 3.86
C LYS A 59 5.37 -12.47 2.70
N PHE A 60 6.05 -12.07 1.63
CA PHE A 60 5.44 -11.57 0.39
C PHE A 60 4.79 -12.64 -0.48
N GLY A 61 5.06 -13.93 -0.26
CA GLY A 61 4.45 -15.00 -1.06
C GLY A 61 4.97 -15.00 -2.51
N LYS A 62 4.09 -15.24 -3.48
CA LYS A 62 4.41 -15.24 -4.91
C LYS A 62 3.92 -13.96 -5.55
N SER A 63 4.61 -13.52 -6.60
CA SER A 63 4.22 -12.32 -7.36
C SER A 63 2.79 -12.36 -7.91
N GLN A 64 2.25 -13.54 -8.22
CA GLN A 64 0.86 -13.66 -8.69
C GLN A 64 -0.17 -13.31 -7.62
N ASP A 65 0.17 -13.50 -6.34
CA ASP A 65 -0.74 -13.25 -5.21
C ASP A 65 -1.07 -11.76 -5.06
N TRP A 66 -0.30 -10.87 -5.69
CA TRP A 66 -0.47 -9.42 -5.68
C TRP A 66 -1.19 -8.86 -6.90
N THR A 67 -1.47 -9.71 -7.89
CA THR A 67 -2.08 -9.28 -9.15
C THR A 67 -3.54 -8.92 -8.93
N GLY A 68 -3.92 -7.70 -9.32
CA GLY A 68 -5.31 -7.23 -9.22
C GLY A 68 -5.70 -6.72 -7.83
N LEU A 69 -4.73 -6.58 -6.91
CA LEU A 69 -4.93 -5.91 -5.63
C LEU A 69 -4.74 -4.39 -5.77
N SER A 70 -5.39 -3.66 -4.87
CA SER A 70 -5.17 -2.22 -4.66
C SER A 70 -5.09 -1.89 -3.18
N ALA A 71 -4.54 -0.73 -2.85
CA ALA A 71 -4.54 -0.22 -1.50
C ALA A 71 -5.96 0.13 -1.05
N GLY A 72 -6.33 -0.30 0.16
CA GLY A 72 -7.60 0.02 0.82
C GLY A 72 -7.51 1.23 1.73
N GLU A 73 -8.03 1.08 2.94
CA GLU A 73 -8.18 2.14 3.92
C GLU A 73 -7.00 2.14 4.92
N PRO A 74 -6.24 3.25 5.02
CA PRO A 74 -5.12 3.34 5.94
C PRO A 74 -5.60 3.61 7.37
N GLU A 75 -5.01 2.90 8.32
CA GLU A 75 -5.30 3.04 9.75
C GLU A 75 -4.04 3.21 10.58
N ARG A 76 -4.12 4.05 11.62
CA ARG A 76 -3.09 4.09 12.66
C ARG A 76 -3.08 2.75 13.37
N PHE A 77 -1.90 2.24 13.68
CA PHE A 77 -1.80 0.95 14.33
C PHE A 77 -2.40 0.99 15.75
N HIS A 78 -3.17 -0.05 16.07
CA HIS A 78 -3.75 -0.27 17.38
C HIS A 78 -3.51 -1.72 17.81
N ALA A 79 -2.66 -1.91 18.83
CA ALA A 79 -2.26 -3.23 19.32
C ALA A 79 -3.44 -4.10 19.78
N GLU A 80 -4.55 -3.49 20.22
CA GLU A 80 -5.76 -4.21 20.66
C GLU A 80 -6.41 -5.07 19.55
N TYR A 81 -6.15 -4.77 18.28
CA TYR A 81 -6.66 -5.55 17.14
C TYR A 81 -5.59 -6.46 16.51
N TRP A 82 -4.32 -6.21 16.83
CA TRP A 82 -3.17 -6.75 16.12
C TRP A 82 -2.05 -7.13 17.10
N GLU A 83 -2.40 -7.93 18.11
CA GLU A 83 -1.48 -8.32 19.19
C GLU A 83 -0.21 -9.00 18.66
N ASP A 84 -0.33 -9.80 17.59
CA ASP A 84 0.82 -10.48 16.97
C ASP A 84 1.78 -9.52 16.26
N GLN A 85 1.29 -8.37 15.78
CA GLN A 85 2.10 -7.35 15.10
C GLN A 85 2.66 -6.30 16.05
N GLU A 86 2.14 -6.17 17.28
CA GLU A 86 2.64 -5.20 18.27
C GLU A 86 4.17 -5.25 18.47
N PRO A 87 4.81 -6.44 18.59
CA PRO A 87 6.26 -6.51 18.79
C PRO A 87 7.10 -5.97 17.63
N LEU A 88 6.49 -5.79 16.45
CA LEU A 88 7.14 -5.28 15.25
C LEU A 88 7.17 -3.74 15.19
N ASP A 89 6.55 -3.07 16.18
CA ASP A 89 6.43 -1.60 16.28
C ASP A 89 5.89 -0.93 14.99
N PRO A 90 4.76 -1.39 14.43
CA PRO A 90 4.11 -0.71 13.32
C PRO A 90 3.47 0.61 13.76
N ALA A 91 3.55 1.61 12.88
CA ALA A 91 2.85 2.88 13.03
C ALA A 91 1.51 2.89 12.27
N TRP A 92 1.39 2.05 11.24
CA TRP A 92 0.23 1.98 10.34
C TRP A 92 -0.05 0.54 9.91
N ASN A 93 -1.32 0.25 9.67
CA ASN A 93 -1.78 -0.89 8.87
C ASN A 93 -2.73 -0.38 7.77
N ILE A 94 -2.89 -1.17 6.71
CA ILE A 94 -3.82 -0.89 5.61
C ILE A 94 -4.26 -2.21 5.01
N ASN A 95 -5.56 -2.33 4.76
CA ASN A 95 -6.10 -3.50 4.09
C ASN A 95 -5.82 -3.44 2.58
N LEU A 96 -5.75 -4.60 1.95
CA LEU A 96 -5.67 -4.76 0.50
C LEU A 96 -7.06 -5.10 -0.03
N GLU A 97 -7.46 -4.35 -1.06
CA GLU A 97 -8.72 -4.54 -1.74
C GLU A 97 -8.52 -5.45 -2.93
N VAL A 98 -9.45 -6.38 -3.11
CA VAL A 98 -9.48 -7.28 -4.25
C VAL A 98 -10.26 -6.61 -5.38
N GLY A 99 -9.70 -6.62 -6.59
CA GLY A 99 -10.38 -6.13 -7.78
C GLY A 99 -11.71 -6.84 -8.08
N PRO A 100 -12.49 -6.34 -9.05
CA PRO A 100 -13.85 -6.83 -9.34
C PRO A 100 -13.91 -8.30 -9.80
N GLU A 101 -12.78 -8.88 -10.22
CA GLU A 101 -12.69 -10.30 -10.57
C GLU A 101 -12.72 -11.21 -9.32
N GLY A 102 -12.42 -10.66 -8.14
CA GLY A 102 -12.43 -11.39 -6.87
C GLY A 102 -11.23 -12.31 -6.68
N VAL A 103 -11.16 -12.91 -5.50
CA VAL A 103 -10.29 -14.04 -5.15
C VAL A 103 -11.20 -15.25 -4.92
N ALA A 104 -10.79 -16.44 -5.37
CA ALA A 104 -11.65 -17.61 -5.29
C ALA A 104 -11.87 -18.05 -3.82
N ILE A 105 -13.03 -18.64 -3.52
CA ILE A 105 -13.28 -19.23 -2.18
C ILE A 105 -12.21 -20.27 -1.86
N GLY A 106 -11.65 -20.21 -0.66
CA GLY A 106 -10.58 -21.09 -0.19
C GLY A 106 -9.17 -20.70 -0.65
N GLU A 107 -9.04 -19.65 -1.48
CA GLU A 107 -7.75 -19.09 -1.85
C GLU A 107 -7.23 -18.16 -0.74
N VAL A 108 -5.90 -18.15 -0.60
CA VAL A 108 -5.19 -17.32 0.37
C VAL A 108 -4.59 -16.13 -0.37
N PHE A 109 -4.78 -14.93 0.16
CA PHE A 109 -4.29 -13.68 -0.43
C PHE A 109 -3.74 -12.77 0.68
N PRO A 110 -2.81 -11.85 0.37
CA PRO A 110 -2.36 -10.87 1.35
C PRO A 110 -3.52 -9.92 1.65
N SER A 111 -3.89 -9.78 2.92
CA SER A 111 -5.04 -8.99 3.35
C SER A 111 -4.65 -7.63 3.91
N ASP A 112 -3.54 -7.54 4.63
CA ASP A 112 -3.13 -6.32 5.32
C ASP A 112 -1.62 -6.17 5.29
N VAL A 113 -1.15 -4.93 5.11
CA VAL A 113 0.27 -4.58 5.16
C VAL A 113 0.53 -3.65 6.33
N PHE A 114 1.59 -3.96 7.08
CA PHE A 114 2.00 -3.21 8.27
C PHE A 114 3.28 -2.43 8.01
N TYR A 115 3.32 -1.18 8.46
CA TYR A 115 4.43 -0.27 8.20
C TYR A 115 5.02 0.32 9.47
N ARG A 116 6.35 0.44 9.50
CA ARG A 116 7.06 1.33 10.42
C ARG A 116 7.34 2.66 9.74
N GLU A 117 7.24 3.75 10.49
CA GLU A 117 7.72 5.07 10.04
C GLU A 117 9.22 5.21 10.33
N THR A 118 9.96 5.65 9.31
CA THR A 118 11.40 5.92 9.37
C THR A 118 11.69 7.33 8.88
N GLY A 119 12.94 7.78 9.03
CA GLY A 119 13.38 9.06 8.47
C GLY A 119 13.26 9.15 6.95
N ASP A 120 13.30 8.01 6.26
CA ASP A 120 13.25 7.90 4.80
C ASP A 120 11.83 7.60 4.25
N GLY A 121 10.85 7.43 5.14
CA GLY A 121 9.46 7.12 4.79
C GLY A 121 8.94 5.88 5.49
N LEU A 122 7.99 5.18 4.86
CA LEU A 122 7.39 3.95 5.37
C LEU A 122 8.15 2.73 4.82
N CYS A 123 8.39 1.73 5.68
CA CYS A 123 8.89 0.42 5.27
C CYS A 123 8.00 -0.70 5.82
N VAL A 124 7.89 -1.81 5.08
CA VAL A 124 7.06 -2.97 5.43
C VAL A 124 7.71 -3.75 6.56
N VAL A 125 6.94 -4.00 7.63
CA VAL A 125 7.35 -4.86 8.74
C VAL A 125 6.68 -6.23 8.72
N ASP A 126 5.43 -6.31 8.25
CA ASP A 126 4.68 -7.57 8.18
C ASP A 126 3.56 -7.52 7.13
N ILE A 127 3.09 -8.70 6.74
CA ILE A 127 1.95 -8.90 5.85
C ILE A 127 1.08 -10.00 6.44
N VAL A 128 -0.18 -9.68 6.73
CA VAL A 128 -1.17 -10.67 7.14
C VAL A 128 -1.83 -11.27 5.91
N TRP A 129 -2.08 -12.57 5.95
CA TRP A 129 -2.70 -13.34 4.89
C TRP A 129 -4.06 -13.86 5.35
N ALA A 130 -5.08 -13.69 4.52
CA ALA A 130 -6.42 -14.16 4.79
C ALA A 130 -6.84 -15.24 3.78
N THR A 131 -7.79 -16.08 4.18
CA THR A 131 -8.47 -17.03 3.29
C THR A 131 -9.88 -16.54 3.01
N VAL A 132 -10.29 -16.54 1.74
CA VAL A 132 -11.68 -16.21 1.38
C VAL A 132 -12.61 -17.31 1.90
N VAL A 133 -13.49 -16.95 2.83
CA VAL A 133 -14.54 -17.83 3.37
C VAL A 133 -15.87 -17.56 2.67
N GLY A 134 -16.66 -18.61 2.43
CA GLY A 134 -17.99 -18.54 1.81
C GLY A 134 -19.11 -19.00 2.73
#